data_AF-A0AAE2RHM4-F1
#
_entry.id   AF-A0AAE2RHM4-F1
#
_cell.length_a   1.000
_cell.length_b   1.000
_cell.length_c   1.000
_cell.angle_alpha   90.00
_cell.angle_beta   90.00
_cell.angle_gamma   90.00
#
_symmetry.space_group_name_H-M   'P 1'
#
loop_
_entity.id
_entity.type
_entity.pdbx_description
1 polymer ?
#
loop_
_entity_poly.entity_id
_entity_poly.type
_entity_poly.pdbx_seq_one_letter_code
_entity_poly.pdbx_strand_id
1 'polypeptide(L)'
;MPHTSANGKKHIRNIINYEEIEENLRNYQLYANIWLEESWERAKNTKFYSGIGDFSPEHFSSLPVVPKGVFKTFSFDFENTNIHGILKYYETSGTTGRPTPTKRTQLDLAWNYAGVALLWSEIVSADDRSVILLPSDIAPIGDLVAGCCEIIGCVTARAYPFTQGMVTWDRLEALFQSFQPTVVWSSPGTLLQFTRILRQRGTFDEVSRHVTKIMLSGEVVTKGLKESLENWWSAKVFNASYGSTETGTIAAVGANGDLNVLQYSFLCEIMKPDGSIEPMSAGAEGELIISSLHGYARPFLRLGTGDMVRILPRLMNCTACKFSGDERRRSRLEAGNTSRVI
;
A
#
# COMPACT_ATOMS: atom_id res chain seq x y z
N MET A 1 -23.09 -7.79 27.54
CA MET A 1 -22.40 -6.53 27.94
C MET A 1 -20.94 -6.63 27.50
N PRO A 2 -20.35 -5.57 26.93
CA PRO A 2 -19.24 -5.68 25.99
C PRO A 2 -17.90 -5.25 26.62
N HIS A 3 -16.84 -6.06 26.48
CA HIS A 3 -15.45 -5.64 26.69
C HIS A 3 -14.48 -6.56 25.96
N THR A 4 -14.32 -6.42 24.63
CA THR A 4 -13.26 -7.14 23.90
C THR A 4 -12.58 -6.36 22.78
N SER A 5 -12.87 -5.08 22.56
CA SER A 5 -12.12 -4.24 21.60
C SER A 5 -10.74 -3.78 22.08
N ALA A 6 -10.35 -4.11 23.32
CA ALA A 6 -9.09 -3.67 23.93
C ALA A 6 -7.93 -4.68 23.78
N ASN A 7 -8.20 -5.96 23.49
CA ASN A 7 -7.17 -7.00 23.53
C ASN A 7 -6.33 -7.10 22.24
N GLY A 8 -6.84 -6.72 21.07
CA GLY A 8 -6.04 -6.64 19.84
C GLY A 8 -4.97 -5.54 19.91
N LYS A 9 -5.33 -4.37 20.45
CA LYS A 9 -4.39 -3.25 20.64
C LYS A 9 -3.22 -3.57 21.58
N LYS A 10 -3.39 -4.54 22.50
CA LYS A 10 -2.39 -4.85 23.53
C LYS A 10 -1.27 -5.76 23.03
N HIS A 11 -1.50 -6.56 21.98
CA HIS A 11 -0.49 -7.46 21.41
C HIS A 11 0.44 -6.73 20.41
N ILE A 12 -0.08 -5.71 19.72
CA ILE A 12 0.63 -4.87 18.74
C ILE A 12 1.74 -4.01 19.40
N ARG A 13 1.56 -3.62 20.68
CA ARG A 13 2.49 -2.72 21.41
C ARG A 13 3.90 -3.26 21.63
N ASN A 14 4.15 -4.57 21.48
CA ASN A 14 5.40 -5.19 21.91
C ASN A 14 6.40 -5.51 20.78
N ILE A 15 6.03 -5.35 19.50
CA ILE A 15 6.91 -5.71 18.35
C ILE A 15 7.43 -4.45 17.63
N ILE A 16 6.62 -3.39 17.63
CA ILE A 16 6.94 -2.06 17.13
C ILE A 16 6.40 -1.10 18.19
N ASN A 17 7.20 -0.14 18.65
CA ASN A 17 6.78 0.81 19.68
C ASN A 17 5.71 1.75 19.10
N TYR A 18 4.46 1.29 19.13
CA TYR A 18 3.35 1.97 18.49
C TYR A 18 3.03 3.32 19.16
N GLU A 19 3.36 3.48 20.45
CA GLU A 19 3.25 4.76 21.16
C GLU A 19 4.28 5.77 20.66
N GLU A 20 5.49 5.33 20.32
CA GLU A 20 6.52 6.15 19.67
C GLU A 20 6.12 6.49 18.23
N ILE A 21 5.48 5.58 17.50
CA ILE A 21 4.88 5.90 16.19
C ILE A 21 3.77 6.94 16.35
N GLU A 22 2.85 6.79 17.32
CA GLU A 22 1.78 7.76 17.59
C GLU A 22 2.30 9.13 18.05
N GLU A 23 3.38 9.17 18.82
CA GLU A 23 4.03 10.41 19.24
C GLU A 23 4.75 11.09 18.06
N ASN A 24 5.45 10.31 17.23
CA ASN A 24 6.04 10.79 15.97
C ASN A 24 4.96 11.29 15.00
N LEU A 25 3.76 10.69 14.99
CA LEU A 25 2.59 11.16 14.20
C LEU A 25 2.12 12.57 14.62
N ARG A 26 2.26 12.96 15.89
CA ARG A 26 1.91 14.32 16.35
C ARG A 26 2.91 15.37 15.85
N ASN A 27 4.16 14.96 15.67
CA ASN A 27 5.30 15.82 15.33
C ASN A 27 5.84 15.59 13.91
N TYR A 28 5.02 15.07 12.98
CA TYR A 28 5.44 14.69 11.62
C TYR A 28 6.30 15.76 10.90
N GLN A 29 5.95 17.04 11.01
CA GLN A 29 6.73 18.13 10.38
C GLN A 29 8.13 18.30 10.98
N LEU A 30 8.31 17.96 12.27
CA LEU A 30 9.61 18.00 12.94
C LEU A 30 10.50 16.83 12.49
N TYR A 31 9.92 15.64 12.34
CA TYR A 31 10.66 14.42 12.00
C TYR A 31 10.87 14.19 10.51
N ALA A 32 10.01 14.75 9.64
CA ALA A 32 10.11 14.53 8.19
C ALA A 32 11.49 14.94 7.64
N ASN A 33 12.07 16.05 8.10
CA ASN A 33 13.40 16.47 7.68
C ASN A 33 14.49 15.54 8.21
N ILE A 34 14.36 15.05 9.44
CA ILE A 34 15.31 14.10 10.04
C ILE A 34 15.30 12.79 9.25
N TRP A 35 14.12 12.22 9.00
CA TRP A 35 14.00 10.98 8.22
C TRP A 35 14.43 11.16 6.77
N LEU A 36 14.21 12.35 6.20
CA LEU A 36 14.69 12.67 4.86
C LEU A 36 16.22 12.76 4.82
N GLU A 37 16.85 13.40 5.80
CA GLU A 37 18.31 13.45 5.96
C GLU A 37 18.89 12.04 6.13
N GLU A 38 18.30 11.20 6.96
CA GLU A 38 18.72 9.82 7.09
C GLU A 38 18.57 9.03 5.77
N SER A 39 17.48 9.29 5.03
CA SER A 39 17.27 8.68 3.72
C SER A 39 18.28 9.17 2.70
N TRP A 40 18.66 10.45 2.76
CA TRP A 40 19.73 11.04 1.96
C TRP A 40 21.07 10.36 2.22
N GLU A 41 21.44 10.14 3.48
CA GLU A 41 22.68 9.44 3.83
C GLU A 41 22.66 7.97 3.37
N ARG A 42 21.50 7.31 3.40
CA ARG A 42 21.34 5.99 2.77
C ARG A 42 21.53 6.07 1.25
N ALA A 43 20.95 7.08 0.60
CA ALA A 43 21.04 7.28 -0.83
C ALA A 43 22.50 7.47 -1.29
N LYS A 44 23.33 8.25 -0.56
CA LYS A 44 24.77 8.42 -0.86
C LYS A 44 25.54 7.11 -0.95
N ASN A 45 25.07 6.05 -0.30
CA ASN A 45 25.68 4.71 -0.37
C ASN A 45 25.22 3.88 -1.59
N THR A 46 24.48 4.49 -2.52
CA THR A 46 24.10 3.89 -3.80
C THR A 46 24.99 4.42 -4.91
N LYS A 47 25.10 3.69 -6.03
CA LYS A 47 25.86 4.17 -7.19
C LYS A 47 25.23 5.41 -7.80
N PHE A 48 23.89 5.44 -7.90
CA PHE A 48 23.14 6.53 -8.54
C PHE A 48 23.32 7.87 -7.81
N TYR A 49 23.35 7.86 -6.47
CA TYR A 49 23.43 9.07 -5.64
C TYR A 49 24.81 9.27 -4.98
N SER A 50 25.84 8.51 -5.35
CA SER A 50 27.18 8.55 -4.71
C SER A 50 27.86 9.93 -4.67
N GLY A 51 27.42 10.88 -5.50
CA GLY A 51 27.98 12.24 -5.59
C GLY A 51 27.04 13.38 -5.21
N ILE A 52 25.90 13.11 -4.56
CA ILE A 52 24.93 14.17 -4.25
C ILE A 52 25.36 15.12 -3.12
N GLY A 53 26.50 14.91 -2.46
CA GLY A 53 26.98 15.80 -1.40
C GLY A 53 26.15 15.76 -0.11
N ASP A 54 26.19 16.84 0.67
CA ASP A 54 25.55 16.94 1.97
C ASP A 54 24.08 17.38 1.87
N PHE A 55 23.28 16.92 2.84
CA PHE A 55 21.87 17.23 2.89
C PHE A 55 21.60 18.69 3.28
N SER A 56 20.65 19.30 2.57
CA SER A 56 19.88 20.46 3.05
C SER A 56 18.51 20.45 2.35
N PRO A 57 17.47 21.07 2.95
CA PRO A 57 16.15 21.17 2.30
C PRO A 57 16.20 21.82 0.91
N GLU A 58 17.03 22.84 0.74
CA GLU A 58 17.22 23.54 -0.53
C GLU A 58 17.89 22.64 -1.56
N HIS A 59 18.93 21.90 -1.13
CA HIS A 59 19.62 20.97 -2.02
C HIS A 59 18.71 19.83 -2.46
N PHE A 60 17.95 19.25 -1.53
CA PHE A 60 16.94 18.25 -1.84
C PHE A 60 15.93 18.77 -2.87
N SER A 61 15.40 19.98 -2.66
CA SER A 61 14.43 20.60 -3.57
C SER A 61 15.02 20.89 -4.97
N SER A 62 16.34 21.03 -5.06
CA SER A 62 17.06 21.22 -6.33
C SER A 62 17.36 19.93 -7.10
N LEU A 63 17.26 18.75 -6.46
CA LEU A 63 17.49 17.47 -7.15
C LEU A 63 16.49 17.30 -8.29
N PRO A 64 16.91 16.83 -9.47
CA PRO A 64 15.98 16.54 -10.56
C PRO A 64 15.05 15.38 -10.16
N VAL A 65 13.82 15.42 -10.66
CA VAL A 65 12.89 14.30 -10.55
C VAL A 65 13.47 13.11 -11.32
N VAL A 66 13.52 11.94 -10.68
CA VAL A 66 13.94 10.69 -11.30
C VAL A 66 12.72 10.07 -11.99
N PRO A 67 12.72 9.90 -13.33
CA PRO A 67 11.61 9.24 -14.01
C PRO A 67 11.55 7.75 -13.64
N LYS A 68 10.33 7.19 -13.50
CA LYS A 68 10.11 5.76 -13.23
C LYS A 68 10.86 4.81 -14.16
N GLY A 69 11.00 5.17 -15.44
CA GLY A 69 11.75 4.39 -16.42
C GLY A 69 13.25 4.29 -16.11
N VAL A 70 13.85 5.35 -15.54
CA VAL A 70 15.25 5.36 -15.09
C VAL A 70 15.40 4.43 -13.88
N PHE A 71 14.50 4.55 -12.90
CA PHE A 71 14.52 3.69 -11.70
C PHE A 71 14.40 2.19 -12.02
N LYS A 72 13.59 1.85 -13.03
CA LYS A 72 13.46 0.47 -13.53
C LYS A 72 14.70 -0.01 -14.27
N THR A 73 15.19 0.79 -15.21
CA THR A 73 16.31 0.42 -16.10
C THR A 73 17.60 0.25 -15.32
N PHE A 74 17.85 1.15 -14.36
CA PHE A 74 19.07 1.18 -13.57
C PHE A 74 18.83 0.68 -12.13
N SER A 75 17.95 -0.31 -11.95
CA SER A 75 17.49 -0.81 -10.64
C SER A 75 18.63 -1.05 -9.63
N PHE A 76 19.72 -1.66 -10.08
CA PHE A 76 20.90 -1.97 -9.27
C PHE A 76 21.70 -0.73 -8.85
N ASP A 77 21.66 0.35 -9.61
CA ASP A 77 22.37 1.58 -9.27
C ASP A 77 21.75 2.29 -8.05
N PHE A 78 20.49 1.97 -7.73
CA PHE A 78 19.78 2.42 -6.53
C PHE A 78 19.93 1.45 -5.34
N GLU A 79 20.62 0.32 -5.47
CA GLU A 79 20.86 -0.57 -4.35
C GLU A 79 21.90 0.04 -3.40
N ASN A 80 21.56 0.06 -2.11
CA ASN A 80 22.48 0.50 -1.07
C ASN A 80 23.60 -0.53 -0.92
N THR A 81 24.83 -0.13 -1.22
CA THR A 81 26.00 -1.01 -1.22
C THR A 81 26.45 -1.44 0.17
N ASN A 82 26.04 -0.71 1.22
CA ASN A 82 26.43 -0.99 2.60
C ASN A 82 25.43 -1.89 3.35
N ILE A 83 24.42 -2.43 2.67
CA ILE A 83 23.37 -3.17 3.36
C ILE A 83 23.60 -4.67 3.41
N HIS A 84 23.48 -5.21 4.62
CA HIS A 84 23.42 -6.65 4.89
C HIS A 84 22.00 -7.03 5.33
N GLY A 85 21.68 -8.33 5.33
CA GLY A 85 20.38 -8.80 5.84
C GLY A 85 19.20 -8.55 4.89
N ILE A 86 19.41 -8.74 3.58
CA ILE A 86 18.29 -8.84 2.63
C ILE A 86 17.44 -10.05 3.02
N LEU A 87 16.17 -9.79 3.32
CA LEU A 87 15.22 -10.79 3.79
C LEU A 87 14.34 -11.35 2.66
N LYS A 88 13.96 -10.49 1.70
CA LYS A 88 13.11 -10.87 0.57
C LYS A 88 13.66 -10.34 -0.74
N TYR A 89 13.43 -11.11 -1.80
CA TYR A 89 13.67 -10.74 -3.19
C TYR A 89 12.34 -10.82 -3.93
N TYR A 90 11.95 -9.73 -4.59
CA TYR A 90 10.76 -9.67 -5.41
C TYR A 90 11.08 -9.19 -6.82
N GLU A 91 10.19 -9.44 -7.76
CA GLU A 91 10.26 -8.86 -9.11
C GLU A 91 8.92 -8.28 -9.55
N THR A 92 8.99 -7.34 -10.50
CA THR A 92 7.80 -6.81 -11.16
C THR A 92 7.23 -7.83 -12.14
N SER A 93 5.93 -7.75 -12.43
CA SER A 93 5.22 -8.67 -13.34
C SER A 93 5.66 -8.58 -14.81
N GLY A 94 6.65 -7.74 -15.14
CA GLY A 94 7.38 -7.81 -16.42
C GLY A 94 6.60 -7.40 -17.67
N THR A 95 5.53 -6.60 -17.56
CA THR A 95 4.73 -6.17 -18.74
C THR A 95 5.52 -5.42 -19.81
N THR A 96 6.73 -4.94 -19.49
CA THR A 96 7.66 -4.22 -20.38
C THR A 96 8.91 -5.02 -20.79
N GLY A 97 8.96 -6.33 -20.53
CA GLY A 97 9.97 -7.26 -21.07
C GLY A 97 11.18 -7.59 -20.19
N ARG A 98 11.54 -6.76 -19.20
CA ARG A 98 12.53 -7.12 -18.15
C ARG A 98 11.93 -6.91 -16.77
N PRO A 99 11.77 -7.97 -15.95
CA PRO A 99 11.42 -7.84 -14.54
C PRO A 99 12.44 -6.96 -13.82
N THR A 100 11.98 -6.17 -12.86
CA THR A 100 12.82 -5.28 -12.05
C THR A 100 13.08 -5.92 -10.69
N PRO A 101 14.33 -6.35 -10.40
CA PRO A 101 14.71 -6.91 -9.12
C PRO A 101 14.49 -5.91 -7.99
N THR A 102 13.83 -6.35 -6.92
CA THR A 102 13.45 -5.50 -5.80
C THR A 102 13.69 -6.21 -4.47
N LYS A 103 14.90 -6.02 -3.93
CA LYS A 103 15.31 -6.54 -2.63
C LYS A 103 14.67 -5.74 -1.49
N ARG A 104 14.39 -6.42 -0.37
CA ARG A 104 13.86 -5.82 0.86
C ARG A 104 14.61 -6.37 2.07
N THR A 105 15.03 -5.48 2.95
CA THR A 105 15.46 -5.82 4.31
C THR A 105 14.26 -6.09 5.22
N GLN A 106 14.53 -6.59 6.42
CA GLN A 106 13.52 -6.69 7.47
C GLN A 106 12.89 -5.33 7.81
N LEU A 107 13.68 -4.26 7.87
CA LEU A 107 13.19 -2.92 8.19
C LEU A 107 12.31 -2.34 7.08
N ASP A 108 12.67 -2.57 5.80
CA ASP A 108 11.83 -2.16 4.66
C ASP A 108 10.42 -2.76 4.77
N LEU A 109 10.33 -4.06 5.11
CA LEU A 109 9.05 -4.74 5.27
C LEU A 109 8.30 -4.28 6.52
N ALA A 110 8.98 -4.13 7.65
CA ALA A 110 8.36 -3.75 8.91
C ALA A 110 7.67 -2.38 8.81
N TRP A 111 8.36 -1.37 8.27
CA TRP A 111 7.78 -0.03 8.06
C TRP A 111 6.58 -0.05 7.11
N ASN A 112 6.68 -0.80 6.02
CA ASN A 112 5.59 -0.89 5.06
C ASN A 112 4.38 -1.63 5.66
N TYR A 113 4.60 -2.76 6.32
CA TYR A 113 3.52 -3.57 6.90
C TYR A 113 2.83 -2.85 8.04
N ALA A 114 3.58 -2.25 8.97
CA ALA A 114 2.99 -1.51 10.09
C ALA A 114 2.12 -0.35 9.60
N GLY A 115 2.62 0.37 8.60
CA GLY A 115 1.88 1.48 8.02
C GLY A 115 0.58 1.08 7.33
N VAL A 116 0.62 0.03 6.53
CA VAL A 116 -0.56 -0.48 5.83
C VAL A 116 -1.55 -1.11 6.81
N ALA A 117 -1.05 -1.91 7.77
CA ALA A 117 -1.86 -2.55 8.79
C ALA A 117 -2.61 -1.55 9.66
N LEU A 118 -2.02 -0.39 9.96
CA LEU A 118 -2.68 0.70 10.68
C LEU A 118 -4.01 1.08 10.04
N LEU A 119 -4.00 1.37 8.73
CA LEU A 119 -5.18 1.79 7.98
C LEU A 119 -6.15 0.62 7.75
N TRP A 120 -5.63 -0.54 7.36
CA TRP A 120 -6.46 -1.72 7.13
C TRP A 120 -7.14 -2.25 8.40
N SER A 121 -6.57 -2.01 9.59
CA SER A 121 -7.18 -2.38 10.88
C SER A 121 -8.50 -1.66 11.17
N GLU A 122 -8.78 -0.57 10.44
CA GLU A 122 -10.07 0.12 10.53
C GLU A 122 -11.19 -0.61 9.77
N ILE A 123 -10.83 -1.58 8.90
CA ILE A 123 -11.76 -2.33 8.04
C ILE A 123 -11.74 -3.82 8.40
N VAL A 124 -10.55 -4.37 8.67
CA VAL A 124 -10.29 -5.79 8.94
C VAL A 124 -9.89 -5.97 10.39
N SER A 125 -10.42 -7.01 11.04
CA SER A 125 -10.25 -7.27 12.47
C SER A 125 -9.84 -8.71 12.74
N ALA A 126 -9.52 -9.03 13.99
CA ALA A 126 -9.22 -10.40 14.42
C ALA A 126 -10.43 -11.36 14.31
N ASP A 127 -11.66 -10.84 14.22
CA ASP A 127 -12.87 -11.65 14.03
C ASP A 127 -13.08 -12.06 12.56
N ASP A 128 -12.30 -11.45 11.64
CA ASP A 128 -12.37 -11.75 10.21
C ASP A 128 -11.52 -12.98 9.82
N ARG A 129 -11.92 -13.61 8.71
CA ARG A 129 -11.16 -14.66 8.05
C ARG A 129 -10.81 -14.22 6.63
N SER A 130 -9.54 -14.00 6.37
CA SER A 130 -9.05 -13.45 5.10
C SER A 130 -8.57 -14.54 4.14
N VAL A 131 -9.07 -14.54 2.91
CA VAL A 131 -8.50 -15.35 1.82
C VAL A 131 -7.77 -14.46 0.83
N ILE A 132 -6.54 -14.85 0.46
CA ILE A 132 -5.64 -14.07 -0.38
C ILE A 132 -5.56 -14.73 -1.76
N LEU A 133 -6.22 -14.12 -2.74
CA LEU A 133 -6.25 -14.50 -4.15
C LEU A 133 -5.29 -13.63 -4.98
N LEU A 134 -4.27 -13.08 -4.33
CA LEU A 134 -3.25 -12.23 -4.93
C LEU A 134 -1.92 -13.02 -5.08
N PRO A 135 -1.10 -12.70 -6.10
CA PRO A 135 0.17 -13.39 -6.31
C PRO A 135 1.03 -13.41 -5.05
N SER A 136 1.54 -14.60 -4.70
CA SER A 136 2.31 -14.83 -3.46
C SER A 136 3.71 -15.40 -3.70
N ASP A 137 4.09 -15.65 -4.95
CA ASP A 137 5.38 -16.25 -5.30
C ASP A 137 6.46 -15.15 -5.45
N ILE A 138 6.56 -14.53 -6.62
CA ILE A 138 7.61 -13.55 -6.94
C ILE A 138 7.20 -12.10 -6.58
N ALA A 139 5.90 -11.80 -6.59
CA ALA A 139 5.40 -10.47 -6.31
C ALA A 139 5.14 -10.26 -4.80
N PRO A 140 5.31 -9.04 -4.27
CA PRO A 140 5.26 -8.79 -2.83
C PRO A 140 3.85 -8.78 -2.24
N ILE A 141 2.81 -8.69 -3.07
CA ILE A 141 1.47 -8.34 -2.60
C ILE A 141 0.85 -9.41 -1.68
N GLY A 142 1.05 -10.70 -1.96
CA GLY A 142 0.58 -11.77 -1.08
C GLY A 142 1.29 -11.77 0.28
N ASP A 143 2.59 -11.48 0.29
CA ASP A 143 3.37 -11.33 1.52
C ASP A 143 2.95 -10.09 2.31
N LEU A 144 2.70 -8.95 1.64
CA LEU A 144 2.18 -7.74 2.27
C LEU A 144 0.85 -8.01 2.99
N VAL A 145 -0.12 -8.63 2.30
CA VAL A 145 -1.44 -8.89 2.88
C VAL A 145 -1.31 -9.84 4.07
N ALA A 146 -0.55 -10.92 3.94
CA ALA A 146 -0.34 -11.85 5.04
C ALA A 146 0.31 -11.17 6.24
N GLY A 147 1.40 -10.41 6.05
CA GLY A 147 2.10 -9.71 7.12
C GLY A 147 1.23 -8.65 7.81
N CYS A 148 0.41 -7.91 7.06
CA CYS A 148 -0.53 -6.96 7.66
C CYS A 148 -1.62 -7.67 8.46
N CYS A 149 -2.16 -8.78 7.95
CA CYS A 149 -3.13 -9.57 8.69
C CYS A 149 -2.54 -10.20 9.95
N GLU A 150 -1.28 -10.66 9.93
CA GLU A 150 -0.56 -11.13 11.11
C GLU A 150 -0.45 -10.04 12.18
N ILE A 151 -0.12 -8.80 11.79
CA ILE A 151 -0.09 -7.63 12.70
C ILE A 151 -1.50 -7.35 13.27
N ILE A 152 -2.54 -7.43 12.45
CA ILE A 152 -3.94 -7.20 12.85
C ILE A 152 -4.47 -8.34 13.75
N GLY A 153 -3.88 -9.53 13.67
CA GLY A 153 -4.39 -10.75 14.29
C GLY A 153 -5.53 -11.42 13.49
N CYS A 154 -5.65 -11.12 12.20
CA CYS A 154 -6.63 -11.74 11.30
C CYS A 154 -6.05 -13.03 10.70
N VAL A 155 -6.79 -14.13 10.80
CA VAL A 155 -6.37 -15.40 10.19
C VAL A 155 -6.41 -15.30 8.66
N THR A 156 -5.38 -15.83 8.00
CA THR A 156 -5.26 -15.81 6.54
C THR A 156 -5.15 -17.20 5.93
N ALA A 157 -5.69 -17.35 4.72
CA ALA A 157 -5.44 -18.46 3.82
C ALA A 157 -4.91 -17.93 2.48
N ARG A 158 -3.70 -18.32 2.10
CA ARG A 158 -3.13 -17.99 0.77
C ARG A 158 -3.66 -18.97 -0.26
N ALA A 159 -4.34 -18.47 -1.28
CA ALA A 159 -5.05 -19.28 -2.26
C ALA A 159 -5.03 -18.62 -3.65
N TYR A 160 -3.86 -18.19 -4.11
CA TYR A 160 -3.71 -17.60 -5.44
C TYR A 160 -4.03 -18.64 -6.53
N PRO A 161 -5.10 -18.45 -7.36
CA PRO A 161 -5.62 -19.49 -8.25
C PRO A 161 -4.73 -19.80 -9.47
N PHE A 162 -3.64 -19.06 -9.65
CA PHE A 162 -2.68 -19.29 -10.74
C PHE A 162 -1.38 -19.95 -10.27
N THR A 163 -1.27 -20.32 -8.99
CA THR A 163 -0.20 -21.20 -8.52
C THR A 163 -0.47 -22.61 -9.08
N GLN A 164 0.16 -22.91 -10.22
CA GLN A 164 -0.11 -24.12 -11.01
C GLN A 164 0.00 -25.39 -10.18
N GLY A 165 -0.99 -26.29 -10.33
CA GLY A 165 -1.05 -27.57 -9.66
C GLY A 165 -1.44 -27.53 -8.17
N MET A 166 -1.46 -26.34 -7.53
CA MET A 166 -1.74 -26.22 -6.10
C MET A 166 -3.16 -25.72 -5.83
N VAL A 167 -3.59 -24.62 -6.46
CA VAL A 167 -4.88 -23.99 -6.19
C VAL A 167 -5.73 -24.00 -7.46
N THR A 168 -6.54 -25.04 -7.62
CA THR A 168 -7.56 -25.10 -8.67
C THR A 168 -8.82 -24.35 -8.25
N TRP A 169 -9.71 -24.05 -9.20
CA TRP A 169 -11.03 -23.48 -8.89
C TRP A 169 -11.86 -24.39 -7.98
N ASP A 170 -11.82 -25.71 -8.19
CA ASP A 170 -12.50 -26.68 -7.30
C ASP A 170 -11.96 -26.62 -5.88
N ARG A 171 -10.63 -26.54 -5.73
CA ARG A 171 -9.99 -26.41 -4.41
C ARG A 171 -10.34 -25.07 -3.76
N LEU A 172 -10.44 -24.01 -4.56
CA LEU A 172 -10.82 -22.69 -4.06
C LEU A 172 -12.28 -22.69 -3.56
N GLU A 173 -13.21 -23.34 -4.27
CA GLU A 173 -14.59 -23.52 -3.80
C GLU A 173 -14.64 -24.31 -2.50
N ALA A 174 -13.93 -25.45 -2.42
CA ALA A 174 -13.84 -26.25 -1.20
C ALA A 174 -13.22 -25.47 -0.03
N LEU A 175 -12.24 -24.60 -0.30
CA LEU A 175 -11.67 -23.69 0.70
C LEU A 175 -12.73 -22.70 1.19
N PHE A 176 -13.53 -22.09 0.32
CA PHE A 176 -14.58 -21.17 0.75
C PHE A 176 -15.66 -21.86 1.59
N GLN A 177 -16.00 -23.12 1.31
CA GLN A 177 -16.94 -23.90 2.11
C GLN A 177 -16.39 -24.24 3.51
N SER A 178 -15.11 -24.63 3.60
CA SER A 178 -14.48 -25.07 4.85
C SER A 178 -13.96 -23.92 5.72
N PHE A 179 -13.27 -22.96 5.11
CA PHE A 179 -12.69 -21.79 5.79
C PHE A 179 -13.69 -20.65 5.97
N GLN A 180 -14.73 -20.58 5.12
CA GLN A 180 -15.80 -19.58 5.19
C GLN A 180 -15.25 -18.15 5.29
N PRO A 181 -14.44 -17.67 4.32
CA PRO A 181 -13.80 -16.36 4.44
C PRO A 181 -14.82 -15.23 4.55
N THR A 182 -14.52 -14.23 5.38
CA THR A 182 -15.29 -12.98 5.48
C THR A 182 -14.67 -11.84 4.67
N VAL A 183 -13.37 -11.94 4.36
CA VAL A 183 -12.61 -10.96 3.58
C VAL A 183 -11.92 -11.64 2.41
N VAL A 184 -12.11 -11.10 1.21
CA VAL A 184 -11.43 -11.57 -0.01
C VAL A 184 -10.44 -10.51 -0.48
N TRP A 185 -9.17 -10.85 -0.56
CA TRP A 185 -8.13 -10.02 -1.16
C TRP A 185 -7.86 -10.50 -2.58
N SER A 186 -8.05 -9.67 -3.59
CA SER A 186 -7.97 -10.12 -4.99
C SER A 186 -7.59 -9.00 -5.95
N SER A 187 -7.06 -9.35 -7.13
CA SER A 187 -7.13 -8.42 -8.25
C SER A 187 -8.56 -8.39 -8.82
N PRO A 188 -8.99 -7.26 -9.42
CA PRO A 188 -10.22 -7.18 -10.21
C PRO A 188 -10.41 -8.34 -11.18
N GLY A 189 -9.43 -8.59 -12.06
CA GLY A 189 -9.52 -9.67 -13.05
C GLY A 189 -9.71 -11.04 -12.42
N THR A 190 -8.95 -11.35 -11.36
CA THR A 190 -9.04 -12.63 -10.64
C THR A 190 -10.43 -12.83 -10.01
N LEU A 191 -10.98 -11.80 -9.37
CA LEU A 191 -12.28 -11.89 -8.72
C LEU A 191 -13.43 -12.01 -9.73
N LEU A 192 -13.35 -11.29 -10.85
CA LEU A 192 -14.30 -11.40 -11.95
C LEU A 192 -14.30 -12.81 -12.55
N GLN A 193 -13.12 -13.38 -12.77
CA GLN A 193 -13.00 -14.74 -13.27
C GLN A 193 -13.60 -15.74 -12.30
N PHE A 194 -13.30 -15.63 -11.00
CA PHE A 194 -13.88 -16.51 -9.99
C PHE A 194 -15.40 -16.38 -9.93
N THR A 195 -15.91 -15.15 -9.91
CA THR A 195 -17.36 -14.86 -9.95
C THR A 195 -18.04 -15.53 -11.14
N ARG A 196 -17.44 -15.45 -12.34
CA ARG A 196 -17.98 -16.08 -13.55
C ARG A 196 -18.04 -17.60 -13.42
N ILE A 197 -16.97 -18.23 -12.92
CA ILE A 197 -16.88 -19.69 -12.76
C ILE A 197 -17.94 -20.19 -11.78
N LEU A 198 -18.06 -19.52 -10.62
CA LEU A 198 -19.08 -19.85 -9.61
C LEU A 198 -20.50 -19.74 -10.16
N ARG A 199 -20.79 -18.70 -10.94
CA ARG A 199 -22.11 -18.53 -11.58
C ARG A 199 -22.38 -19.59 -12.63
N GLN A 200 -21.39 -19.94 -13.44
CA GLN A 200 -21.52 -21.03 -14.43
C GLN A 200 -21.77 -22.39 -13.76
N ARG A 201 -21.24 -22.59 -12.55
CA ARG A 201 -21.42 -23.81 -11.74
C ARG A 201 -22.68 -23.80 -10.88
N GLY A 202 -23.34 -22.65 -10.72
CA GLY A 202 -24.47 -22.50 -9.82
C GLY A 202 -24.09 -22.51 -8.33
N THR A 203 -22.82 -22.32 -7.98
CA THR A 203 -22.29 -22.39 -6.59
C THR A 203 -22.03 -21.02 -5.98
N PHE A 204 -22.32 -19.93 -6.71
CA PHE A 204 -22.00 -18.56 -6.28
C PHE A 204 -22.62 -18.19 -4.92
N ASP A 205 -23.90 -18.47 -4.71
CA ASP A 205 -24.58 -18.08 -3.47
C ASP A 205 -24.00 -18.81 -2.26
N GLU A 206 -23.66 -20.10 -2.41
CA GLU A 206 -23.03 -20.89 -1.35
C GLU A 206 -21.65 -20.37 -0.98
N VAL A 207 -20.83 -20.05 -1.99
CA VAL A 207 -19.44 -19.61 -1.83
C VAL A 207 -19.37 -18.17 -1.29
N SER A 208 -20.23 -17.27 -1.78
CA SER A 208 -20.17 -15.85 -1.43
C SER A 208 -20.82 -15.50 -0.08
N ARG A 209 -21.71 -16.34 0.47
CA ARG A 209 -22.61 -15.99 1.60
C ARG A 209 -21.95 -15.43 2.87
N HIS A 210 -20.67 -15.75 3.14
CA HIS A 210 -19.96 -15.27 4.33
C HIS A 210 -19.08 -14.04 4.04
N VAL A 211 -18.83 -13.74 2.77
CA VAL A 211 -17.97 -12.63 2.37
C VAL A 211 -18.70 -11.32 2.61
N THR A 212 -18.11 -10.45 3.42
CA THR A 212 -18.68 -9.14 3.75
C THR A 212 -17.79 -8.00 3.25
N LYS A 213 -16.52 -8.29 2.96
CA LYS A 213 -15.51 -7.30 2.54
C LYS A 213 -14.67 -7.86 1.40
N ILE A 214 -14.41 -7.03 0.40
CA ILE A 214 -13.55 -7.33 -0.73
C ILE A 214 -12.50 -6.23 -0.83
N MET A 215 -11.24 -6.61 -0.80
CA MET A 215 -10.08 -5.74 -0.81
C MET A 215 -9.35 -5.93 -2.15
N LEU A 216 -9.51 -4.97 -3.06
CA LEU A 216 -8.96 -5.05 -4.42
C LEU A 216 -7.56 -4.42 -4.50
N SER A 217 -6.64 -5.03 -5.24
CA SER A 217 -5.30 -4.46 -5.47
C SER A 217 -4.66 -4.97 -6.77
N GLY A 218 -3.67 -4.24 -7.27
CA GLY A 218 -2.82 -4.66 -8.39
C GLY A 218 -3.36 -4.31 -9.79
N GLU A 219 -4.61 -3.88 -9.91
CA GLU A 219 -5.21 -3.37 -11.15
C GLU A 219 -6.11 -2.18 -10.84
N VAL A 220 -6.46 -1.40 -11.88
CA VAL A 220 -7.33 -0.23 -11.75
C VAL A 220 -8.74 -0.66 -11.32
N VAL A 221 -9.28 0.01 -10.30
CA VAL A 221 -10.64 -0.24 -9.79
C VAL A 221 -11.54 0.92 -10.21
N THR A 222 -12.35 0.72 -11.25
CA THR A 222 -13.32 1.73 -11.67
C THR A 222 -14.53 1.73 -10.74
N LYS A 223 -15.21 2.89 -10.64
CA LYS A 223 -16.45 3.02 -9.86
C LYS A 223 -17.52 2.00 -10.28
N GLY A 224 -17.75 1.84 -11.59
CA GLY A 224 -18.75 0.89 -12.09
C GLY A 224 -18.41 -0.57 -11.81
N LEU A 225 -17.11 -0.94 -11.86
CA LEU A 225 -16.67 -2.27 -11.46
C LEU A 225 -16.92 -2.49 -9.96
N LYS A 226 -16.53 -1.52 -9.12
CA LYS A 226 -16.77 -1.56 -7.68
C LYS A 226 -18.25 -1.79 -7.38
N GLU A 227 -19.14 -0.95 -7.92
CA GLU A 227 -20.59 -1.06 -7.72
C GLU A 227 -21.14 -2.42 -8.18
N SER A 228 -20.64 -2.94 -9.30
CA SER A 228 -21.04 -4.27 -9.80
C SER A 228 -20.65 -5.38 -8.83
N LEU A 229 -19.42 -5.34 -8.31
CA LEU A 229 -18.93 -6.33 -7.34
C LEU A 229 -19.67 -6.23 -6.01
N GLU A 230 -19.95 -5.01 -5.52
CA GLU A 230 -20.72 -4.79 -4.29
C GLU A 230 -22.11 -5.41 -4.41
N ASN A 231 -22.79 -5.19 -5.54
CA ASN A 231 -24.10 -5.76 -5.80
C ASN A 231 -24.07 -7.28 -5.94
N TRP A 232 -23.10 -7.83 -6.68
CA TRP A 232 -23.02 -9.27 -6.92
C TRP A 232 -22.68 -10.05 -5.65
N TRP A 233 -21.70 -9.58 -4.88
CA TRP A 233 -21.23 -10.28 -3.69
C TRP A 233 -21.96 -9.88 -2.42
N SER A 234 -22.85 -8.87 -2.47
CA SER A 234 -23.49 -8.30 -1.29
C SER A 234 -22.48 -7.90 -0.19
N ALA A 235 -21.32 -7.39 -0.61
CA ALA A 235 -20.16 -7.10 0.22
C ALA A 235 -19.65 -5.68 -0.03
N LYS A 236 -18.97 -5.08 0.94
CA LYS A 236 -18.28 -3.79 0.72
C LYS A 236 -17.01 -4.01 -0.09
N VAL A 237 -16.77 -3.19 -1.10
CA VAL A 237 -15.58 -3.30 -1.97
C VAL A 237 -14.69 -2.08 -1.78
N PHE A 238 -13.40 -2.32 -1.54
CA PHE A 238 -12.40 -1.29 -1.32
C PHE A 238 -11.27 -1.41 -2.33
N ASN A 239 -10.76 -0.27 -2.83
CA ASN A 239 -9.43 -0.23 -3.42
C ASN A 239 -8.43 -0.28 -2.27
N ALA A 240 -7.83 -1.44 -2.02
CA ALA A 240 -7.11 -1.70 -0.78
C ALA A 240 -5.80 -0.91 -0.66
N SER A 241 -5.09 -0.71 -1.77
CA SER A 241 -3.82 0.00 -1.77
C SER A 241 -3.40 0.50 -3.15
N TYR A 242 -2.60 1.56 -3.14
CA TYR A 242 -1.85 2.07 -4.28
C TYR A 242 -0.35 1.99 -3.99
N GLY A 243 0.40 1.49 -4.96
CA GLY A 243 1.84 1.29 -4.89
C GLY A 243 2.32 0.41 -6.03
N SER A 244 3.60 0.02 -5.97
CA SER A 244 4.18 -0.91 -6.92
C SER A 244 5.18 -1.83 -6.23
N THR A 245 5.65 -2.86 -6.93
CA THR A 245 6.70 -3.73 -6.38
C THR A 245 7.92 -2.91 -5.98
N GLU A 246 8.32 -1.95 -6.81
CA GLU A 246 9.47 -1.07 -6.68
C GLU A 246 9.41 -0.17 -5.44
N THR A 247 8.25 0.42 -5.17
CA THR A 247 8.09 1.46 -4.13
C THR A 247 7.54 0.90 -2.82
N GLY A 248 6.93 -0.29 -2.86
CA GLY A 248 6.03 -0.73 -1.80
C GLY A 248 4.70 0.05 -1.85
N THR A 249 3.85 -0.17 -0.85
CA THR A 249 2.58 0.55 -0.76
C THR A 249 2.80 2.01 -0.41
N ILE A 250 2.31 2.92 -1.26
CA ILE A 250 2.37 4.39 -1.09
C ILE A 250 1.14 4.89 -0.35
N ALA A 251 -0.04 4.32 -0.64
CA ALA A 251 -1.29 4.66 0.02
C ALA A 251 -2.15 3.42 0.27
N ALA A 252 -2.92 3.42 1.35
CA ALA A 252 -3.82 2.33 1.71
C ALA A 252 -5.18 2.85 2.17
N VAL A 253 -6.22 2.02 2.01
CA VAL A 253 -7.59 2.41 2.38
C VAL A 253 -7.81 2.38 3.89
N GLY A 254 -8.51 3.38 4.41
CA GLY A 254 -9.03 3.42 5.78
C GLY A 254 -10.55 3.27 5.85
N ALA A 255 -11.15 3.43 7.03
CA ALA A 255 -12.59 3.24 7.22
C ALA A 255 -13.48 4.18 6.38
N ASN A 256 -12.95 5.31 5.91
CA ASN A 256 -13.66 6.22 5.01
C ASN A 256 -13.79 5.70 3.57
N GLY A 257 -13.06 4.64 3.21
CA GLY A 257 -13.06 4.06 1.87
C GLY A 257 -12.15 4.78 0.87
N ASP A 258 -11.42 5.82 1.29
CA ASP A 258 -10.44 6.54 0.47
C ASP A 258 -9.03 6.00 0.70
N LEU A 259 -8.15 6.19 -0.28
CA LEU A 259 -6.72 5.90 -0.14
C LEU A 259 -6.03 7.02 0.66
N ASN A 260 -5.35 6.63 1.73
CA ASN A 260 -4.57 7.51 2.58
C ASN A 260 -3.08 7.27 2.33
N VAL A 261 -2.34 8.33 1.98
CA VAL A 261 -0.89 8.27 1.77
C VAL A 261 -0.19 7.92 3.08
N LEU A 262 0.77 6.98 3.02
CA LEU A 262 1.61 6.60 4.14
C LEU A 262 2.71 7.66 4.35
N GLN A 263 2.34 8.82 4.90
CA GLN A 263 3.23 9.99 5.00
C GLN A 263 4.51 9.73 5.81
N TYR A 264 4.49 8.81 6.78
CA TYR A 264 5.69 8.38 7.51
C TYR A 264 6.65 7.55 6.65
N SER A 265 6.17 6.91 5.58
CA SER A 265 7.03 6.12 4.68
C SER A 265 7.54 6.95 3.50
N PHE A 266 6.84 8.03 3.14
CA PHE A 266 7.15 8.83 1.96
C PHE A 266 6.97 10.33 2.20
N LEU A 267 7.97 11.10 1.77
CA LEU A 267 7.76 12.50 1.46
C LEU A 267 7.13 12.59 0.06
N CYS A 268 6.00 13.29 -0.05
CA CYS A 268 5.24 13.41 -1.29
C CYS A 268 5.21 14.86 -1.80
N GLU A 269 5.47 15.02 -3.09
CA GLU A 269 5.36 16.25 -3.84
C GLU A 269 4.44 16.03 -5.06
N ILE A 270 3.94 17.11 -5.65
CA ILE A 270 3.05 17.09 -6.80
C ILE A 270 3.67 17.94 -7.91
N MET A 271 3.94 17.32 -9.05
CA MET A 271 4.38 18.02 -10.25
C MET A 271 3.18 18.42 -11.11
N LYS A 272 3.02 19.72 -11.31
CA LYS A 272 1.98 20.32 -12.14
C LYS A 272 2.25 20.08 -13.63
N PRO A 273 1.23 20.22 -14.49
CA PRO A 273 1.39 20.15 -15.94
C PRO A 273 2.39 21.17 -16.52
N ASP A 274 2.62 22.30 -15.84
CA ASP A 274 3.60 23.32 -16.23
C ASP A 274 5.05 22.99 -15.79
N GLY A 275 5.24 21.86 -15.10
CA GLY A 275 6.52 21.39 -14.56
C GLY A 275 6.89 21.96 -13.20
N SER A 276 6.08 22.87 -12.63
CA SER A 276 6.28 23.32 -11.24
C SER A 276 6.00 22.19 -10.25
N ILE A 277 6.74 22.17 -9.14
CA ILE A 277 6.59 21.15 -8.10
C ILE A 277 6.18 21.84 -6.81
N GLU A 278 5.11 21.34 -6.18
CA GLU A 278 4.61 21.83 -4.90
C GLU A 278 4.48 20.69 -3.88
N PRO A 279 4.50 20.99 -2.57
CA PRO A 279 4.17 20.00 -1.56
C PRO A 279 2.76 19.42 -1.76
N MET A 280 2.56 18.16 -1.35
CA MET A 280 1.27 17.49 -1.39
C MET A 280 0.20 18.19 -0.52
N SER A 281 -0.52 19.15 -1.09
CA SER A 281 -1.48 20.01 -0.40
C SER A 281 -2.92 19.77 -0.87
N ALA A 282 -3.91 20.17 -0.06
CA ALA A 282 -5.32 19.88 -0.38
C ALA A 282 -5.74 20.62 -1.66
N GLY A 283 -6.33 19.88 -2.60
CA GLY A 283 -6.69 20.37 -3.92
C GLY A 283 -5.58 20.27 -4.96
N ALA A 284 -4.35 19.91 -4.58
CA ALA A 284 -3.26 19.73 -5.52
C ALA A 284 -3.56 18.59 -6.50
N GLU A 285 -3.34 18.83 -7.78
CA GLU A 285 -3.47 17.85 -8.86
C GLU A 285 -2.21 17.89 -9.72
N GLY A 286 -1.70 16.72 -10.11
CA GLY A 286 -0.43 16.58 -10.84
C GLY A 286 0.13 15.16 -10.80
N GLU A 287 1.33 14.98 -11.34
CA GLU A 287 2.08 13.73 -11.18
C GLU A 287 2.59 13.61 -9.74
N LEU A 288 2.41 12.44 -9.13
CA LEU A 288 2.93 12.17 -7.79
C LEU A 288 4.44 11.93 -7.85
N ILE A 289 5.18 12.68 -7.02
CA ILE A 289 6.60 12.45 -6.76
C ILE A 289 6.75 11.95 -5.32
N ILE A 290 7.58 10.92 -5.14
CA ILE A 290 7.82 10.33 -3.82
C ILE A 290 9.32 10.21 -3.52
N SER A 291 9.66 10.43 -2.25
CA SER A 291 10.96 10.06 -1.70
C SER A 291 10.75 9.07 -0.56
N SER A 292 11.41 7.92 -0.60
CA SER A 292 11.31 6.93 0.47
C SER A 292 11.98 7.47 1.73
N LEU A 293 11.28 7.49 2.86
CA LEU A 293 11.87 7.88 4.15
C LEU A 293 12.56 6.69 4.81
N HIS A 294 11.97 5.50 4.69
CA HIS A 294 12.47 4.26 5.29
C HIS A 294 12.90 3.22 4.23
N GLY A 295 13.45 3.68 3.10
CA GLY A 295 14.03 2.81 2.08
C GLY A 295 15.46 2.43 2.44
N TYR A 296 15.67 1.25 3.00
CA TYR A 296 16.98 0.77 3.44
C TYR A 296 17.73 0.04 2.33
N ALA A 297 17.09 -0.95 1.69
CA ALA A 297 17.73 -1.70 0.61
C ALA A 297 17.94 -0.88 -0.66
N ARG A 298 16.94 -0.05 -1.00
CA ARG A 298 16.88 0.72 -2.25
C ARG A 298 16.27 2.11 -2.00
N PRO A 299 17.00 3.03 -1.34
CA PRO A 299 16.53 4.40 -1.14
C PRO A 299 16.34 5.10 -2.50
N PHE A 300 15.29 5.91 -2.59
CA PHE A 300 15.07 6.81 -3.72
C PHE A 300 14.59 8.17 -3.26
N LEU A 301 15.07 9.19 -3.97
CA LEU A 301 14.76 10.60 -3.75
C LEU A 301 14.12 11.16 -5.01
N ARG A 302 12.99 11.85 -4.84
CA ARG A 302 12.19 12.51 -5.89
C ARG A 302 11.89 11.60 -7.09
N LEU A 303 11.44 10.38 -6.82
CA LEU A 303 10.98 9.45 -7.85
C LEU A 303 9.60 9.88 -8.35
N GLY A 304 9.51 10.25 -9.64
CA GLY A 304 8.24 10.47 -10.32
C GLY A 304 7.55 9.14 -10.59
N THR A 305 6.31 8.97 -10.12
CA THR A 305 5.56 7.72 -10.29
C THR A 305 5.00 7.55 -11.70
N GLY A 306 4.97 8.63 -12.49
CA GLY A 306 4.27 8.70 -13.78
C GLY A 306 2.74 8.67 -13.65
N ASP A 307 2.20 8.67 -12.43
CA ASP A 307 0.78 8.53 -12.15
C ASP A 307 0.19 9.89 -11.74
N MET A 308 -0.89 10.29 -12.41
CA MET A 308 -1.63 11.50 -12.09
C MET A 308 -2.55 11.28 -10.90
N VAL A 309 -2.50 12.20 -9.93
CA VAL A 309 -3.28 12.12 -8.70
C VAL A 309 -3.95 13.45 -8.38
N ARG A 310 -5.06 13.39 -7.63
CA ARG A 310 -5.75 14.56 -7.10
C ARG A 310 -5.92 14.46 -5.61
N ILE A 311 -5.32 15.42 -4.90
CA ILE A 311 -5.34 15.49 -3.46
C ILE A 311 -6.65 16.14 -2.97
N LEU A 312 -7.43 15.47 -2.14
CA LEU A 312 -8.69 15.99 -1.61
C LEU A 312 -8.55 16.89 -0.39
N PRO A 313 -9.61 17.67 -0.11
CA PRO A 313 -9.86 18.25 1.20
C PRO A 313 -10.23 17.18 2.24
N ARG A 314 -9.89 17.40 3.51
CA ARG A 314 -10.26 16.51 4.63
C ARG A 314 -11.72 16.73 5.05
N LEU A 315 -12.57 15.69 5.04
CA LEU A 315 -13.86 15.69 5.76
C LEU A 315 -13.63 15.76 7.27
N MET A 316 -14.32 16.67 7.96
CA MET A 316 -14.15 16.94 9.40
C MET A 316 -14.50 15.78 10.34
N ASN A 317 -15.12 14.69 9.86
CA ASN A 317 -15.72 13.65 10.71
C ASN A 317 -14.86 12.38 10.90
N CYS A 318 -13.55 12.45 10.70
CA CYS A 318 -12.66 11.32 11.00
C CYS A 318 -12.48 11.19 12.53
N THR A 319 -13.22 10.26 13.15
CA THR A 319 -13.18 9.97 14.59
C THR A 319 -11.83 9.44 15.09
N ALA A 320 -10.92 9.04 14.19
CA ALA A 320 -9.53 8.71 14.51
C ALA A 320 -8.66 9.93 14.87
N CYS A 321 -9.21 11.15 14.76
CA CYS A 321 -8.48 12.38 15.05
C CYS A 321 -9.35 13.37 15.85
N LYS A 322 -9.70 13.03 17.08
CA LYS A 322 -10.00 14.06 18.09
C LYS A 322 -8.68 14.67 18.56
N PHE A 323 -8.16 15.64 17.82
CA PHE A 323 -7.05 16.47 18.27
C PHE A 323 -7.56 17.90 18.51
N SER A 324 -7.63 18.26 19.79
CA SER A 324 -7.79 19.63 20.26
C SER A 324 -6.45 20.35 20.12
N GLY A 325 -6.40 21.44 19.36
CA GLY A 325 -5.25 22.35 19.36
C GLY A 325 -4.85 22.81 17.97
N ASP A 326 -5.42 23.95 17.59
CA ASP A 326 -4.94 24.93 16.61
C ASP A 326 -4.99 24.59 15.10
N GLU A 327 -5.57 25.54 14.36
CA GLU A 327 -5.98 25.45 12.97
C GLU A 327 -4.78 25.56 12.02
N ARG A 328 -4.48 24.50 11.24
CA ARG A 328 -3.89 24.60 9.88
C ARG A 328 -3.86 23.25 9.14
N ARG A 329 -4.76 23.17 8.14
CA ARG A 329 -4.67 22.54 6.80
C ARG A 329 -3.88 21.23 6.63
N ARG A 330 -4.57 20.11 6.36
CA ARG A 330 -3.98 18.84 5.84
C ARG A 330 -4.95 18.11 4.88
N SER A 331 -4.40 17.31 3.96
CA SER A 331 -4.95 16.92 2.64
C SER A 331 -5.13 15.38 2.42
N ARG A 332 -5.87 14.92 1.39
CA ARG A 332 -6.42 13.54 1.13
C ARG A 332 -6.32 13.11 -0.36
N LEU A 333 -6.92 12.03 -0.91
CA LEU A 333 -6.91 11.67 -2.38
C LEU A 333 -8.26 11.04 -2.84
N GLU A 334 -8.91 11.47 -3.95
CA GLU A 334 -10.11 10.81 -4.56
C GLU A 334 -9.83 10.60 -6.05
N ALA A 335 -10.33 9.45 -6.52
CA ALA A 335 -10.56 9.18 -7.93
C ALA A 335 -11.98 9.61 -8.31
N GLY A 336 -12.10 10.68 -9.10
CA GLY A 336 -13.35 11.21 -9.65
C GLY A 336 -13.30 11.32 -11.18
N ASN A 337 -14.37 10.90 -11.85
CA ASN A 337 -14.53 10.80 -13.30
C ASN A 337 -14.21 12.10 -14.08
N THR A 338 -13.04 12.13 -14.72
CA THR A 338 -12.81 12.47 -16.14
C THR A 338 -11.32 12.28 -16.42
N SER A 339 -10.98 11.36 -17.34
CA SER A 339 -9.62 11.08 -17.83
C SER A 339 -8.58 10.68 -16.77
N ARG A 340 -8.46 9.35 -16.54
CA ARG A 340 -7.32 8.63 -15.93
C ARG A 340 -6.82 9.19 -14.57
N VAL A 341 -7.32 8.58 -13.50
CA VAL A 341 -6.73 8.60 -12.15
C VAL A 341 -6.84 7.18 -11.59
N ILE A 342 -5.76 6.68 -10.97
CA ILE A 342 -5.68 5.36 -10.32
C ILE A 342 -6.52 5.33 -9.03
#